data_AF-A0A850P758-F1
#
_entry.id   AF-A0A850P758-F1
#
_cell.length_a   1.000
_cell.length_b   1.000
_cell.length_c   1.000
_cell.angle_alpha   90.00
_cell.angle_beta   90.00
_cell.angle_gamma   90.00
#
_symmetry.space_group_name_H-M   'P 1'
#
loop_
_entity.id
_entity.type
_entity.pdbx_description
1 polymer ?
#
loop_
_entity_poly.entity_id
_entity_poly.type
_entity_poly.pdbx_seq_one_letter_code
_entity_poly.pdbx_strand_id
1 'polypeptide(L)'
;MTTSGSDAEGYWLYDWFGRFLDHDPGPDRLVARPCAIARGGRPGLSLVGLSARTAVGDPVRLVKRVTAPMPLPTLCSEASGRGGIALRVTDRDGPFAAFHNRMLTATDDGQVRHRAQAIRGWEMFLPLTPVEAMGLERLMDADTMAVSRPNGEAVVGDRARRQDFTLVVAGRDVPVVPNLDALRQLGALEPGGGVSLTLQTRDSPLRLDAALTDLTNRTNDALSF
;
A
#
# COMPACT_ATOMS: atom_id res chain seq x y z
N MET A 1 24.67 0.24 18.16
CA MET A 1 23.55 0.82 17.37
C MET A 1 22.90 -0.32 16.63
N THR A 2 21.78 -0.80 17.16
CA THR A 2 20.98 -1.88 16.57
C THR A 2 20.07 -1.28 15.51
N THR A 3 20.41 -1.47 14.24
CA THR A 3 19.47 -1.25 13.15
C THR A 3 18.41 -2.35 13.24
N SER A 4 17.19 -1.96 13.63
CA SER A 4 16.03 -2.86 13.59
C SER A 4 15.73 -3.23 12.14
N GLY A 5 15.30 -4.47 11.92
CA GLY A 5 15.18 -5.10 10.60
C GLY A 5 14.11 -4.56 9.64
N SER A 6 13.84 -3.24 9.61
CA SER A 6 12.98 -2.63 8.58
C SER A 6 13.73 -2.22 7.31
N ASP A 7 15.06 -2.11 7.35
CA ASP A 7 15.85 -1.61 6.21
C ASP A 7 16.05 -2.63 5.07
N ALA A 8 15.69 -3.91 5.27
CA ALA A 8 15.98 -4.96 4.29
C ALA A 8 14.90 -5.15 3.19
N GLU A 9 13.61 -4.85 3.45
CA GLU A 9 12.52 -5.16 2.50
C GLU A 9 12.01 -3.94 1.69
N GLY A 10 12.37 -2.71 2.06
CA GLY A 10 11.92 -1.48 1.40
C GLY A 10 10.44 -1.14 1.63
N TYR A 11 9.96 -0.11 0.94
CA TYR A 11 8.55 0.31 0.95
C TYR A 11 7.79 -0.26 -0.25
N TRP A 12 6.53 -0.61 -0.06
CA TRP A 12 5.59 -0.84 -1.16
C TRP A 12 4.83 0.44 -1.47
N LEU A 13 4.64 0.74 -2.74
CA LEU A 13 4.06 2.01 -3.18
C LEU A 13 2.57 1.83 -3.46
N TYR A 14 1.73 2.37 -2.58
CA TYR A 14 0.29 2.40 -2.74
C TYR A 14 -0.11 3.63 -3.57
N ASP A 15 -0.79 3.43 -4.70
CA ASP A 15 -1.13 4.50 -5.64
C ASP A 15 -2.37 5.29 -5.20
N TRP A 16 -2.61 6.40 -5.91
CA TRP A 16 -3.76 7.27 -5.71
C TRP A 16 -5.12 6.55 -5.80
N PHE A 17 -5.21 5.42 -6.51
CA PHE A 17 -6.45 4.71 -6.82
C PHE A 17 -6.70 3.49 -5.92
N GLY A 18 -5.80 3.24 -4.97
CA GLY A 18 -5.92 2.14 -4.03
C GLY A 18 -5.34 0.82 -4.50
N ARG A 19 -4.27 0.88 -5.29
CA ARG A 19 -3.54 -0.29 -5.81
C ARG A 19 -2.08 -0.19 -5.41
N PHE A 20 -1.30 -1.22 -5.72
CA PHE A 20 0.15 -1.18 -5.53
C PHE A 20 0.87 -1.05 -6.86
N LEU A 21 1.93 -0.25 -6.87
CA LEU A 21 2.90 -0.26 -7.96
C LEU A 21 3.54 -1.65 -8.02
N ASP A 22 3.59 -2.19 -9.22
CA ASP A 22 3.98 -3.57 -9.46
C ASP A 22 4.73 -3.69 -10.80
N HIS A 23 5.41 -4.81 -10.96
CA HIS A 23 6.05 -5.23 -12.19
C HIS A 23 5.36 -6.51 -12.66
N ASP A 24 4.81 -6.44 -13.87
CA ASP A 24 4.23 -7.60 -14.53
C ASP A 24 5.33 -8.32 -15.34
N PRO A 25 5.78 -9.52 -14.92
CA PRO A 25 6.92 -10.20 -15.55
C PRO A 25 6.59 -10.78 -16.92
N GLY A 26 5.32 -10.96 -17.29
CA GLY A 26 4.92 -11.49 -18.59
C GLY A 26 5.23 -10.51 -19.74
N PRO A 27 4.57 -9.34 -19.77
CA PRO A 27 4.88 -8.26 -20.73
C PRO A 27 6.07 -7.39 -20.29
N ASP A 28 6.70 -7.69 -19.16
CA ASP A 28 7.86 -6.99 -18.58
C ASP A 28 7.68 -5.46 -18.49
N ARG A 29 6.60 -5.03 -17.82
CA ARG A 29 6.24 -3.61 -17.68
C ARG A 29 5.83 -3.22 -16.26
N LEU A 30 5.88 -1.92 -15.98
CA LEU A 30 5.32 -1.34 -14.77
C LEU A 30 3.79 -1.27 -14.88
N VAL A 31 3.10 -1.69 -13.82
CA VAL A 31 1.64 -1.62 -13.69
C VAL A 31 1.25 -1.20 -12.28
N ALA A 32 0.01 -0.75 -12.10
CA ALA A 32 -0.59 -0.57 -10.80
C ALA A 32 -1.81 -1.51 -10.70
N ARG A 33 -1.81 -2.41 -9.71
CA ARG A 33 -2.87 -3.41 -9.56
C ARG A 33 -3.20 -3.72 -8.10
N PRO A 34 -4.41 -4.22 -7.81
CA PRO A 34 -4.72 -4.76 -6.49
C PRO A 34 -3.72 -5.87 -6.10
N CYS A 35 -3.37 -5.95 -4.82
CA CYS A 35 -2.48 -6.98 -4.32
C CYS A 35 -3.11 -7.63 -3.08
N ALA A 36 -3.45 -8.91 -3.15
CA ALA A 36 -4.06 -9.64 -2.04
C ALA A 36 -3.03 -10.01 -0.96
N ILE A 37 -2.43 -9.01 -0.30
CA ILE A 37 -1.33 -9.19 0.66
C ILE A 37 -1.78 -10.03 1.86
N ALA A 38 -3.00 -9.79 2.36
CA ALA A 38 -3.59 -10.57 3.44
C ALA A 38 -3.73 -12.08 3.14
N ARG A 39 -3.65 -12.46 1.85
CA ARG A 39 -3.70 -13.84 1.36
C ARG A 39 -2.34 -14.34 0.85
N GLY A 40 -1.24 -13.74 1.31
CA GLY A 40 0.12 -14.11 0.93
C GLY A 40 0.63 -13.47 -0.37
N GLY A 41 -0.16 -12.62 -1.01
CA GLY A 41 0.30 -11.81 -2.14
C GLY A 41 1.40 -10.84 -1.72
N ARG A 42 2.26 -10.46 -2.67
CA ARG A 42 3.15 -9.30 -2.49
C ARG A 42 3.26 -8.53 -3.80
N PRO A 43 3.42 -7.21 -3.78
CA PRO A 43 3.80 -6.46 -4.97
C PRO A 43 5.13 -6.98 -5.54
N GLY A 44 5.28 -6.92 -6.86
CA GLY A 44 6.51 -7.27 -7.57
C GLY A 44 7.56 -6.16 -7.56
N LEU A 45 7.28 -5.02 -6.93
CA LEU A 45 8.23 -3.92 -6.76
C LEU A 45 8.31 -3.44 -5.31
N SER A 46 9.53 -3.14 -4.87
CA SER A 46 9.82 -2.40 -3.65
C SER A 46 10.60 -1.12 -3.98
N LEU A 47 10.33 -0.03 -3.25
CA LEU A 47 11.13 1.18 -3.24
C LEU A 47 12.17 1.10 -2.11
N VAL A 48 13.44 1.37 -2.42
CA VAL A 48 14.52 1.44 -1.43
C VAL A 48 15.34 2.72 -1.60
N GLY A 49 16.09 3.09 -0.56
CA GLY A 49 16.91 4.31 -0.53
C GLY A 49 16.20 5.53 0.07
N LEU A 50 14.95 5.39 0.48
CA LEU A 50 14.18 6.45 1.12
C LEU A 50 14.53 6.52 2.63
N SER A 51 15.13 7.62 3.07
CA SER A 51 15.59 7.84 4.46
C SER A 51 14.44 8.00 5.46
N ALA A 52 13.32 8.57 5.01
CA ALA A 52 12.06 8.65 5.73
C ALA A 52 10.90 8.69 4.73
N ARG A 53 9.71 8.23 5.12
CA ARG A 53 8.53 8.11 4.22
C ARG A 53 8.22 9.36 3.38
N THR A 54 8.44 10.54 3.94
CA THR A 54 8.18 11.84 3.31
C THR A 54 9.47 12.58 2.95
N ALA A 55 10.62 11.92 2.97
CA ALA A 55 11.89 12.52 2.61
C ALA A 55 11.87 12.97 1.15
N VAL A 56 12.45 14.14 0.91
CA VAL A 56 12.43 14.84 -0.38
C VAL A 56 13.86 14.96 -0.87
N GLY A 57 14.07 14.69 -2.16
CA GLY A 57 15.40 14.76 -2.76
C GLY A 57 16.21 13.47 -2.60
N ASP A 58 15.68 12.46 -1.91
CA ASP A 58 16.40 11.21 -1.73
C ASP A 58 16.56 10.50 -3.08
N PRO A 59 17.77 10.00 -3.40
CA PRO A 59 17.94 9.07 -4.50
C PRO A 59 17.31 7.74 -4.10
N VAL A 60 16.33 7.31 -4.88
CA VAL A 60 15.57 6.09 -4.61
C VAL A 60 15.63 5.18 -5.83
N ARG A 61 15.48 3.87 -5.59
CA ARG A 61 15.43 2.88 -6.66
C ARG A 61 14.26 1.93 -6.44
N LEU A 62 13.66 1.53 -7.55
CA LEU A 62 12.72 0.41 -7.57
C LEU A 62 13.51 -0.90 -7.72
N VAL A 63 13.10 -1.93 -6.99
CA VAL A 63 13.70 -3.25 -7.03
C VAL A 63 12.63 -4.26 -7.45
N LYS A 64 12.90 -5.00 -8.52
CA LYS A 64 12.02 -6.10 -8.95
C LYS A 64 12.16 -7.27 -8.00
N ARG A 65 11.03 -7.85 -7.61
CA ARG A 65 10.99 -9.13 -6.89
C ARG A 65 11.37 -10.30 -7.79
N VAL A 66 10.93 -10.25 -9.06
CA VAL A 66 11.28 -11.24 -10.08
C VAL A 66 12.13 -10.55 -11.13
N THR A 67 13.35 -11.03 -11.32
CA THR A 67 14.26 -10.48 -12.32
C THR A 67 13.69 -10.66 -13.71
N ALA A 68 13.57 -9.56 -14.45
CA ALA A 68 13.17 -9.53 -15.85
C ALA A 68 13.95 -8.44 -16.61
N PRO A 69 14.14 -8.56 -17.93
CA PRO A 69 15.10 -7.75 -18.70
C PRO A 69 14.91 -6.22 -18.65
N MET A 70 13.67 -5.73 -18.56
CA MET A 70 13.36 -4.29 -18.68
C MET A 70 14.06 -3.51 -17.57
N PRO A 71 14.91 -2.52 -17.89
CA PRO A 71 15.57 -1.72 -16.86
C PRO A 71 14.55 -0.85 -16.13
N LEU A 72 14.76 -0.57 -14.85
CA LEU A 72 13.93 0.37 -14.10
C LEU A 72 14.55 1.78 -14.15
N PRO A 73 13.75 2.86 -14.17
CA PRO A 73 14.28 4.22 -14.16
C PRO A 73 15.04 4.51 -12.85
N THR A 74 16.03 5.38 -12.93
CA THR A 74 16.61 6.03 -11.74
C THR A 74 15.67 7.12 -11.26
N LEU A 75 15.46 7.20 -9.95
CA LEU A 75 14.41 8.03 -9.37
C LEU A 75 14.92 8.90 -8.22
N CYS A 76 14.22 10.00 -8.01
CA CYS A 76 14.36 10.86 -6.84
C CYS A 76 12.98 11.13 -6.25
N SER A 77 12.89 11.13 -4.92
CA SER A 77 11.63 11.45 -4.24
C SER A 77 11.34 12.96 -4.27
N GLU A 78 10.08 13.30 -4.46
CA GLU A 78 9.58 14.67 -4.38
C GLU A 78 8.45 14.79 -3.37
N ALA A 79 8.36 15.96 -2.73
CA ALA A 79 7.26 16.29 -1.87
C ALA A 79 5.96 16.27 -2.67
N SER A 80 5.06 15.37 -2.30
CA SER A 80 3.69 15.43 -2.73
C SER A 80 2.87 15.68 -1.47
N GLY A 81 2.03 16.72 -1.45
CA GLY A 81 1.22 17.01 -0.28
C GLY A 81 0.41 15.77 0.18
N ARG A 82 -0.21 15.85 1.36
CA ARG A 82 -1.09 14.77 1.89
C ARG A 82 -0.38 13.48 2.31
N GLY A 83 0.93 13.55 2.55
CA GLY A 83 1.71 12.47 3.19
C GLY A 83 2.21 11.37 2.24
N GLY A 84 2.01 11.54 0.93
CA GLY A 84 2.64 10.71 -0.10
C GLY A 84 3.96 11.31 -0.62
N ILE A 85 4.56 10.65 -1.59
CA ILE A 85 5.66 11.16 -2.40
C ILE A 85 5.32 11.08 -3.88
N ALA A 86 5.93 11.95 -4.68
CA ALA A 86 6.05 11.74 -6.12
C ALA A 86 7.45 11.19 -6.45
N LEU A 87 7.58 10.51 -7.58
CA LEU A 87 8.83 9.89 -8.01
C LEU A 87 9.25 10.49 -9.36
N ARG A 88 10.31 11.30 -9.35
CA ARG A 88 10.85 11.95 -10.56
C ARG A 88 11.95 11.10 -11.17
N VAL A 89 11.86 10.90 -12.49
CA VAL A 89 12.89 10.24 -13.30
C VAL A 89 14.13 11.14 -13.42
N THR A 90 15.29 10.58 -13.10
CA THR A 90 16.58 11.29 -13.12
C THR A 90 17.50 10.86 -14.26
N ASP A 91 17.14 9.81 -15.01
CA ASP A 91 17.93 9.29 -16.12
C ASP A 91 18.26 10.38 -17.13
N ARG A 92 19.53 10.44 -17.56
CA ARG A 92 20.00 11.36 -18.63
C ARG A 92 20.32 10.62 -19.92
N ASP A 93 20.45 9.31 -19.85
CA ASP A 93 20.77 8.37 -20.92
C ASP A 93 19.90 7.09 -20.79
N GLY A 94 19.98 6.23 -21.79
CA GLY A 94 19.21 4.98 -21.81
C GLY A 94 17.71 5.16 -22.11
N PRO A 95 16.90 4.11 -21.87
CA PRO A 95 15.52 4.03 -22.34
C PRO A 95 14.55 5.01 -21.65
N PHE A 96 14.94 5.58 -20.50
CA PHE A 96 14.12 6.54 -19.76
C PHE A 96 14.60 8.00 -19.89
N ALA A 97 15.67 8.27 -20.64
CA ALA A 97 16.21 9.64 -20.82
C ALA A 97 15.18 10.65 -21.34
N ALA A 98 14.27 10.23 -22.23
CA ALA A 98 13.20 11.07 -22.76
C ALA A 98 12.19 11.52 -21.69
N PHE A 99 12.20 10.88 -20.52
CA PHE A 99 11.34 11.18 -19.37
C PHE A 99 12.10 11.88 -18.25
N HIS A 100 13.33 12.38 -18.50
CA HIS A 100 14.07 13.17 -17.52
C HIS A 100 13.22 14.32 -16.96
N ASN A 101 13.22 14.48 -15.64
CA ASN A 101 12.38 15.43 -14.90
C ASN A 101 10.86 15.24 -15.09
N ARG A 102 10.42 14.06 -15.52
CA ARG A 102 9.01 13.66 -15.48
C ARG A 102 8.76 12.76 -14.28
N MET A 103 7.52 12.77 -13.81
CA MET A 103 7.10 11.91 -12.71
C MET A 103 6.51 10.60 -13.22
N LEU A 104 6.68 9.55 -12.42
CA LEU A 104 5.86 8.34 -12.51
C LEU A 104 4.42 8.69 -12.16
N THR A 105 3.49 8.07 -12.87
CA THR A 105 2.05 8.27 -12.71
C THR A 105 1.36 6.94 -12.87
N ALA A 106 0.57 6.52 -11.89
CA ALA A 106 -0.37 5.43 -12.08
C ALA A 106 -1.67 6.01 -12.66
N THR A 107 -2.22 5.42 -13.72
CA THR A 107 -3.49 5.85 -14.31
C THR A 107 -4.64 4.98 -13.85
N ASP A 108 -5.87 5.46 -13.95
CA ASP A 108 -7.09 4.74 -13.55
C ASP A 108 -7.21 3.33 -14.17
N ASP A 109 -6.77 3.18 -15.42
CA ASP A 109 -6.67 1.90 -16.15
C ASP A 109 -5.58 0.91 -15.63
N GLY A 110 -4.80 1.31 -14.62
CA GLY A 110 -3.74 0.50 -14.02
C GLY A 110 -2.41 0.50 -14.77
N GLN A 111 -2.28 1.33 -15.81
CA GLN A 111 -0.99 1.55 -16.46
C GLN A 111 -0.11 2.50 -15.63
N VAL A 112 1.20 2.39 -15.81
CA VAL A 112 2.18 3.31 -15.24
C VAL A 112 2.86 4.09 -16.36
N ARG A 113 2.83 5.41 -16.27
CA ARG A 113 3.35 6.34 -17.28
C ARG A 113 4.40 7.26 -16.66
N HIS A 114 5.23 7.87 -17.51
CA HIS A 114 6.38 8.71 -17.13
C HIS A 114 6.31 10.11 -17.75
N ARG A 115 5.13 10.72 -17.77
CA ARG A 115 4.90 11.93 -18.60
C ARG A 115 4.45 13.15 -17.79
N ALA A 116 4.09 12.99 -16.52
CA ALA A 116 3.57 14.08 -15.73
C ALA A 116 4.65 15.13 -15.43
N GLN A 117 4.26 16.40 -15.50
CA GLN A 117 5.13 17.55 -15.25
C GLN A 117 4.79 18.27 -13.93
N ALA A 118 3.62 17.96 -13.35
CA ALA A 118 3.15 18.54 -12.10
C ALA A 118 2.41 17.47 -11.30
N ILE A 119 2.45 17.60 -9.97
CA ILE A 119 1.73 16.71 -9.05
C ILE A 119 0.28 17.19 -8.96
N ARG A 120 -0.66 16.33 -9.36
CA ARG A 120 -2.11 16.61 -9.33
C ARG A 120 -2.93 15.51 -8.65
N GLY A 121 -2.28 14.45 -8.20
CA GLY A 121 -2.94 13.32 -7.53
C GLY A 121 -2.35 12.00 -8.01
N TRP A 122 -2.47 11.74 -9.30
CA TRP A 122 -2.15 10.44 -9.91
C TRP A 122 -0.65 10.12 -9.92
N GLU A 123 0.18 11.16 -9.76
CA GLU A 123 1.64 11.08 -9.60
C GLU A 123 2.07 10.71 -8.17
N MET A 124 1.13 10.69 -7.23
CA MET A 124 1.42 10.45 -5.82
C MET A 124 1.34 8.97 -5.48
N PHE A 125 2.32 8.53 -4.70
CA PHE A 125 2.37 7.21 -4.10
C PHE A 125 2.54 7.37 -2.60
N LEU A 126 1.81 6.57 -1.83
CA LEU A 126 2.02 6.43 -0.40
C LEU A 126 2.99 5.26 -0.17
N PRO A 127 4.23 5.50 0.27
CA PRO A 127 5.12 4.41 0.65
C PRO A 127 4.55 3.77 1.91
N LEU A 128 4.35 2.47 1.91
CA LEU A 128 3.89 1.66 3.04
C LEU A 128 4.97 0.63 3.39
N THR A 129 5.21 0.42 4.67
CA THR A 129 5.99 -0.74 5.09
C THR A 129 5.18 -2.03 4.82
N PRO A 130 5.82 -3.20 4.68
CA PRO A 130 5.10 -4.45 4.46
C PRO A 130 4.02 -4.73 5.52
N VAL A 131 4.30 -4.42 6.79
CA VAL A 131 3.34 -4.58 7.89
C VAL A 131 2.15 -3.61 7.78
N GLU A 132 2.36 -2.36 7.38
CA GLU A 132 1.25 -1.42 7.17
C GLU A 132 0.38 -1.81 5.97
N ALA A 133 1.00 -2.27 4.89
CA ALA A 133 0.29 -2.76 3.72
C ALA A 133 -0.52 -4.03 4.03
N MET A 134 0.03 -4.93 4.85
CA MET A 134 -0.70 -6.08 5.40
C MET A 134 -1.91 -5.64 6.21
N GLY A 135 -1.74 -4.66 7.11
CA GLY A 135 -2.85 -4.12 7.90
C GLY A 135 -3.94 -3.45 7.06
N LEU A 136 -3.54 -2.71 6.03
CA LEU A 136 -4.46 -2.13 5.06
C LEU A 136 -5.26 -3.22 4.35
N GLU A 137 -4.60 -4.24 3.79
CA GLU A 137 -5.31 -5.32 3.09
C GLU A 137 -6.22 -6.11 4.03
N ARG A 138 -5.77 -6.44 5.24
CA ARG A 138 -6.59 -7.10 6.26
C ARG A 138 -7.83 -6.29 6.60
N LEU A 139 -7.70 -4.99 6.81
CA LEU A 139 -8.84 -4.12 7.08
C LEU A 139 -9.86 -4.18 5.94
N MET A 140 -9.40 -4.23 4.69
CA MET A 140 -10.26 -4.24 3.51
C MET A 140 -10.81 -5.63 3.14
N ASP A 141 -10.21 -6.72 3.61
CA ASP A 141 -10.57 -8.08 3.26
C ASP A 141 -11.36 -8.77 4.39
N ALA A 142 -12.69 -8.78 4.24
CA ALA A 142 -13.61 -9.37 5.21
C ALA A 142 -13.42 -10.89 5.40
N ASP A 143 -12.82 -11.59 4.45
CA ASP A 143 -12.53 -13.03 4.59
C ASP A 143 -11.37 -13.29 5.54
N THR A 144 -10.51 -12.28 5.74
CA THR A 144 -9.34 -12.36 6.62
C THR A 144 -9.59 -11.71 7.96
N MET A 145 -10.33 -10.60 8.02
CA MET A 145 -10.55 -9.82 9.24
C MET A 145 -12.03 -9.54 9.48
N ALA A 146 -12.54 -10.11 10.58
CA ALA A 146 -13.81 -9.70 11.14
C ALA A 146 -13.64 -8.32 11.80
N VAL A 147 -14.58 -7.41 11.53
CA VAL A 147 -14.58 -6.07 12.14
C VAL A 147 -15.97 -5.81 12.67
N SER A 148 -16.06 -5.32 13.90
CA SER A 148 -17.30 -4.95 14.57
C SER A 148 -17.16 -3.59 15.25
N ARG A 149 -18.29 -2.97 15.56
CA ARG A 149 -18.35 -1.84 16.49
C ARG A 149 -18.23 -2.35 17.94
N PRO A 150 -17.92 -1.49 18.91
CA PRO A 150 -17.82 -1.87 20.33
C PRO A 150 -19.09 -2.45 20.96
N ASN A 151 -20.25 -2.24 20.34
CA ASN A 151 -21.52 -2.84 20.75
C ASN A 151 -21.72 -4.27 20.19
N GLY A 152 -20.71 -4.84 19.52
CA GLY A 152 -20.76 -6.16 18.89
C GLY A 152 -21.42 -6.18 17.51
N GLU A 153 -21.89 -5.03 17.01
CA GLU A 153 -22.49 -4.95 15.68
C GLU A 153 -21.41 -5.16 14.61
N ALA A 154 -21.53 -6.23 13.82
CA ALA A 154 -20.60 -6.52 12.76
C ALA A 154 -20.64 -5.41 11.69
N VAL A 155 -19.46 -4.97 11.26
CA VAL A 155 -19.29 -4.08 10.11
C VAL A 155 -19.32 -4.95 8.85
N VAL A 156 -20.55 -5.32 8.46
CA VAL A 156 -20.87 -6.11 7.27
C VAL A 156 -21.20 -5.14 6.14
N GLY A 157 -20.33 -5.07 5.13
CA GLY A 157 -20.51 -4.14 3.99
C GLY A 157 -19.89 -2.76 4.21
N ASP A 158 -19.59 -2.09 3.08
CA ASP A 158 -18.90 -0.79 2.95
C ASP A 158 -17.47 -0.74 3.49
N ARG A 159 -16.65 -1.69 3.05
CA ARG A 159 -15.18 -1.52 2.98
C ARG A 159 -14.78 -1.30 1.53
N ALA A 160 -14.51 -0.05 1.16
CA ALA A 160 -14.08 0.30 -0.19
C ALA A 160 -12.80 1.14 -0.18
N ARG A 161 -12.00 1.02 -1.23
CA ARG A 161 -10.89 1.94 -1.47
C ARG A 161 -11.43 3.11 -2.29
N ARG A 162 -11.07 4.32 -1.89
CA ARG A 162 -11.30 5.55 -2.65
C ARG A 162 -9.98 6.12 -3.11
N GLN A 163 -10.10 7.10 -3.99
CA GLN A 163 -8.98 7.91 -4.39
C GLN A 163 -8.41 8.71 -3.20
N ASP A 164 -7.25 9.34 -3.38
CA ASP A 164 -6.65 10.24 -2.37
C ASP A 164 -6.30 9.52 -1.06
N PHE A 165 -5.76 8.30 -1.20
CA PHE A 165 -5.33 7.46 -0.08
C PHE A 165 -6.41 7.37 1.01
N THR A 166 -7.67 7.21 0.61
CA THR A 166 -8.83 7.18 1.51
C THR A 166 -9.52 5.83 1.42
N LEU A 167 -9.90 5.28 2.57
CA LEU A 167 -10.73 4.09 2.67
C LEU A 167 -12.15 4.51 3.09
N VAL A 168 -13.14 3.73 2.72
CA VAL A 168 -14.46 3.76 3.36
C VAL A 168 -14.51 2.58 4.32
N VAL A 169 -14.80 2.84 5.59
CA VAL A 169 -15.02 1.79 6.60
C VAL A 169 -16.27 2.15 7.39
N ALA A 170 -17.26 1.25 7.42
CA ALA A 170 -18.54 1.48 8.09
C ALA A 170 -19.22 2.80 7.63
N GLY A 171 -19.13 3.10 6.33
CA GLY A 171 -19.68 4.31 5.71
C GLY A 171 -18.91 5.61 5.98
N ARG A 172 -17.74 5.56 6.63
CA ARG A 172 -16.91 6.75 6.95
C ARG A 172 -15.65 6.81 6.10
N ASP A 173 -15.29 8.02 5.66
CA ASP A 173 -14.00 8.28 5.00
C ASP A 173 -12.86 8.24 6.03
N VAL A 174 -11.98 7.25 5.88
CA VAL A 174 -10.81 7.00 6.70
C VAL A 174 -9.55 7.29 5.87
N PRO A 175 -8.91 8.47 6.03
CA PRO A 175 -7.63 8.74 5.36
C PRO A 175 -6.55 7.78 5.87
N VAL A 176 -5.74 7.21 4.98
CA VAL A 176 -4.73 6.19 5.34
C VAL A 176 -3.61 6.79 6.18
N VAL A 177 -3.11 7.98 5.81
CA VAL A 177 -1.90 8.57 6.43
C VAL A 177 -2.04 8.80 7.94
N PRO A 178 -3.13 9.42 8.46
CA PRO A 178 -3.30 9.58 9.90
C PRO A 178 -3.51 8.27 10.67
N ASN A 179 -3.74 7.16 9.97
CA ASN A 179 -4.09 5.86 10.55
C ASN A 179 -2.99 4.80 10.37
N LEU A 180 -1.79 5.18 9.94
CA LEU A 180 -0.68 4.23 9.69
C LEU A 180 -0.32 3.39 10.92
N ASP A 181 -0.37 3.95 12.12
CA ASP A 181 -0.08 3.20 13.36
C ASP A 181 -1.15 2.14 13.64
N ALA A 182 -2.42 2.46 13.40
CA ALA A 182 -3.52 1.50 13.52
C ALA A 182 -3.39 0.38 12.47
N LEU A 183 -3.01 0.72 11.24
CA LEU A 183 -2.72 -0.26 10.19
C LEU A 183 -1.52 -1.14 10.57
N ARG A 184 -0.46 -0.57 11.16
CA ARG A 184 0.67 -1.36 11.66
C ARG A 184 0.24 -2.37 12.72
N GLN A 185 -0.61 -1.97 13.67
CA GLN A 185 -1.16 -2.87 14.68
C GLN A 185 -1.95 -4.02 14.04
N LEU A 186 -2.84 -3.71 13.09
CA LEU A 186 -3.61 -4.73 12.35
C LEU A 186 -2.71 -5.68 11.55
N GLY A 187 -1.66 -5.16 10.94
CA GLY A 187 -0.70 -5.96 10.16
C GLY A 187 0.16 -6.88 11.01
N ALA A 188 0.42 -6.51 12.27
CA ALA A 188 1.21 -7.27 13.23
C ALA A 188 0.39 -8.30 14.03
N LEU A 189 -0.93 -8.40 13.79
CA LEU A 189 -1.74 -9.42 14.45
C LEU A 189 -1.32 -10.83 14.03
N GLU A 190 -1.17 -11.69 15.03
CA GLU A 190 -1.03 -13.13 14.87
C GLU A 190 -2.39 -13.78 14.57
N PRO A 191 -2.43 -14.95 13.89
CA PRO A 191 -3.65 -15.70 13.65
C PRO A 191 -4.48 -15.90 14.93
N GLY A 192 -5.79 -15.66 14.85
CA GLY A 192 -6.71 -15.71 16.00
C GLY A 192 -6.63 -14.51 16.95
N GLY A 193 -5.67 -13.60 16.75
CA GLY A 193 -5.53 -12.37 17.54
C GLY A 193 -6.59 -11.32 17.20
N GLY A 194 -6.85 -10.41 18.14
CA GLY A 194 -7.74 -9.27 17.94
C GLY A 194 -7.23 -8.00 18.60
N VAL A 195 -7.78 -6.86 18.19
CA VAL A 195 -7.42 -5.53 18.69
C VAL A 195 -8.61 -4.58 18.62
N SER A 196 -8.76 -3.76 19.65
CA SER A 196 -9.64 -2.58 19.63
C SER A 196 -8.84 -1.38 19.14
N LEU A 197 -9.31 -0.71 18.10
CA LEU A 197 -8.63 0.45 17.50
C LEU A 197 -9.58 1.62 17.32
N THR A 198 -8.99 2.83 17.27
CA THR A 198 -9.69 4.06 16.92
C THR A 198 -9.10 4.61 15.63
N LEU A 199 -9.90 4.64 14.58
CA LEU A 199 -9.53 5.24 13.30
C LEU A 199 -9.91 6.72 13.27
N GLN A 200 -8.97 7.57 12.87
CA GLN A 200 -9.23 8.96 12.54
C GLN A 200 -10.06 9.02 11.26
N THR A 201 -11.17 9.76 11.29
CA THR A 201 -12.01 10.04 10.11
C THR A 201 -12.09 11.55 9.90
N ARG A 202 -12.71 12.00 8.80
CA ARG A 202 -12.92 13.43 8.55
C ARG A 202 -13.88 14.10 9.54
N ASP A 203 -14.86 13.35 10.07
CA ASP A 203 -15.92 13.91 10.92
C ASP A 203 -15.64 13.68 12.40
N SER A 204 -15.41 12.42 12.78
CA SER A 204 -15.27 11.98 14.17
C SER A 204 -14.53 10.64 14.25
N PRO A 205 -13.74 10.37 15.30
CA PRO A 205 -13.06 9.09 15.45
C PRO A 205 -14.01 7.89 15.38
N LEU A 206 -13.64 6.86 14.64
CA LEU A 206 -14.39 5.61 14.48
C LEU A 206 -13.74 4.52 15.32
N ARG A 207 -14.45 4.03 16.34
CA ARG A 207 -13.99 2.90 17.17
C ARG A 207 -14.44 1.58 16.57
N LEU A 208 -13.51 0.63 16.51
CA LEU A 208 -13.73 -0.70 15.94
C LEU A 208 -13.02 -1.75 16.79
N ASP A 209 -13.58 -2.94 16.83
CA ASP A 209 -12.90 -4.16 17.25
C ASP A 209 -12.62 -4.98 15.99
N ALA A 210 -11.39 -5.46 15.84
CA ALA A 210 -10.96 -6.25 14.71
C ALA A 210 -10.38 -7.58 15.21
N ALA A 211 -10.78 -8.69 14.58
CA ALA A 211 -10.29 -10.03 14.90
C ALA A 211 -9.83 -10.73 13.61
N LEU A 212 -8.58 -11.20 13.63
CA LEU A 212 -7.99 -11.93 12.51
C LEU A 212 -8.53 -13.36 12.52
N THR A 213 -9.08 -13.79 11.39
CA THR A 213 -9.63 -15.13 11.23
C THR A 213 -8.54 -16.17 11.43
N ASP A 214 -8.77 -17.11 12.35
CA ASP A 214 -7.94 -18.29 12.48
C ASP A 214 -8.29 -19.29 11.37
N LEU A 215 -7.45 -19.34 10.33
CA LEU A 215 -7.64 -20.24 9.20
C LEU A 215 -7.26 -21.70 9.54
N THR A 216 -6.59 -21.96 10.66
CA THR A 216 -6.16 -23.33 11.02
C THR A 216 -7.33 -24.22 11.44
N ASN A 217 -8.41 -23.64 11.97
CA ASN A 217 -9.59 -24.38 12.43
C ASN A 217 -10.64 -24.68 11.34
N ARG A 218 -10.56 -24.07 10.16
CA ARG A 218 -11.56 -24.33 9.07
C ARG A 218 -11.38 -25.69 8.38
N THR A 219 -10.24 -26.34 8.54
CA THR A 219 -9.96 -27.65 7.93
C THR A 219 -10.67 -28.82 8.62
N ASN A 220 -11.13 -28.66 9.87
CA ASN A 220 -11.82 -29.74 10.60
C ASN A 220 -13.34 -29.80 10.34
N ASP A 221 -13.96 -28.68 9.93
CA ASP A 221 -15.39 -28.66 9.66
C ASP A 221 -15.77 -29.17 8.26
N ALA A 222 -14.79 -29.28 7.34
CA ALA A 222 -15.02 -29.74 5.96
C ALA A 222 -14.93 -31.27 5.78
N LEU A 223 -14.61 -32.03 6.83
CA LEU A 223 -14.53 -33.51 6.81
C LEU A 223 -15.65 -34.20 7.58
N SER A 224 -16.69 -33.45 7.98
CA SER A 224 -17.89 -33.99 8.62
C SER A 224 -19.07 -34.04 7.64
N PHE A 225 -18.95 -34.81 6.57
CA PHE A 225 -20.08 -35.29 5.75
C PHE A 225 -19.80 -36.69 5.22
#